data_AF-A0A819Y6Q5-F1
#
_entry.id   AF-A0A819Y6Q5-F1
#
_cell.length_a   1.000
_cell.length_b   1.000
_cell.length_c   1.000
_cell.angle_alpha   90.00
_cell.angle_beta   90.00
_cell.angle_gamma   90.00
#
_symmetry.space_group_name_H-M   'P 1'
#
loop_
_entity.id
_entity.type
_entity.pdbx_description
1 polymer ?
#
loop_
_entity_poly.entity_id
_entity_poly.type
_entity_poly.pdbx_seq_one_letter_code
_entity_poly.pdbx_strand_id
1 'polypeptide(L)'
;MISYSHKDKDICRRIYKALIANKFRVWIDLEEMHGAMMQVMADAVKNSRCILICMSESYFLSPYCQSEAQYAFEKRRFLIPLRVQSGYKADGWLAFLTSCRIYVDFTKMDFDTAYAKVASEILRSQHNGEGSSMTLSRLAVSKAPTMK
;
A
#
# COMPACT_ATOMS: atom_id res chain seq x y z
N MET A 1 -3.35 -4.14 2.95
CA MET A 1 -4.03 -4.95 1.92
C MET A 1 -3.12 -5.10 0.71
N ILE A 2 -3.18 -6.24 0.03
CA ILE A 2 -2.56 -6.47 -1.28
C ILE A 2 -3.64 -6.29 -2.35
N SER A 3 -3.48 -5.27 -3.18
CA SER A 3 -4.34 -4.97 -4.32
C SER A 3 -3.67 -5.49 -5.58
N TYR A 4 -4.28 -6.45 -6.26
CA TYR A 4 -3.67 -7.14 -7.40
C TYR A 4 -4.71 -7.65 -8.42
N SER A 5 -4.28 -7.92 -9.64
CA SER A 5 -5.11 -8.64 -10.62
C SER A 5 -5.00 -10.14 -10.39
N HIS A 6 -6.09 -10.90 -10.49
CA HIS A 6 -6.05 -12.36 -10.34
C HIS A 6 -5.12 -13.05 -11.35
N LYS A 7 -4.80 -12.39 -12.47
CA LYS A 7 -3.76 -12.87 -13.43
C LYS A 7 -2.35 -12.89 -12.83
N ASP A 8 -2.10 -12.11 -11.77
CA ASP A 8 -0.82 -12.02 -11.07
C ASP A 8 -0.82 -12.79 -9.73
N LYS A 9 -1.75 -13.73 -9.54
CA LYS A 9 -1.99 -14.43 -8.26
C LYS A 9 -0.76 -15.13 -7.69
N ASP A 10 0.11 -15.70 -8.52
CA ASP A 10 1.19 -16.53 -8.02
C ASP A 10 2.27 -15.72 -7.30
N ILE A 11 2.70 -14.60 -7.90
CA ILE A 11 3.64 -13.67 -7.25
C ILE A 11 2.99 -13.00 -6.03
N CYS A 12 1.73 -12.59 -6.12
CA CYS A 12 1.03 -11.94 -5.01
C CYS A 12 0.81 -12.90 -3.82
N ARG A 13 0.52 -14.17 -4.08
CA ARG A 13 0.44 -15.22 -3.05
C ARG A 13 1.79 -15.47 -2.40
N ARG A 14 2.89 -15.41 -3.16
CA ARG A 14 4.25 -15.52 -2.61
C ARG A 14 4.57 -14.35 -1.67
N ILE A 15 4.25 -13.12 -2.08
CA ILE A 15 4.38 -11.91 -1.24
C ILE A 15 3.53 -12.05 0.03
N TYR A 16 2.28 -12.46 -0.10
CA TYR A 16 1.38 -12.71 1.02
C TYR A 16 1.98 -13.70 2.03
N LYS A 17 2.43 -14.87 1.57
CA LYS A 17 3.04 -15.90 2.43
C LYS A 17 4.26 -15.36 3.18
N ALA A 18 5.13 -14.61 2.50
CA ALA A 18 6.32 -14.01 3.13
C ALA A 18 5.93 -13.00 4.22
N LEU A 19 4.94 -12.14 3.97
CA LEU A 19 4.45 -11.17 4.96
C LEU A 19 3.81 -11.86 6.17
N ILE A 20 3.00 -12.90 5.96
CA ILE A 20 2.38 -13.66 7.06
C ILE A 20 3.44 -14.39 7.90
N ALA A 21 4.44 -15.01 7.26
CA ALA A 21 5.56 -15.64 7.95
C ALA A 21 6.30 -14.65 8.87
N ASN A 22 6.39 -13.39 8.45
CA ASN A 22 6.98 -12.28 9.22
C ASN A 22 5.98 -11.50 10.08
N LYS A 23 4.84 -12.12 10.43
CA LYS A 23 3.85 -11.61 11.39
C LYS A 23 3.13 -10.31 10.99
N PHE A 24 3.15 -9.94 9.70
CA PHE A 24 2.30 -8.86 9.22
C PHE A 24 0.83 -9.32 9.14
N ARG A 25 -0.10 -8.44 9.52
CA ARG A 25 -1.52 -8.61 9.22
C ARG A 25 -1.78 -8.19 7.79
N VAL A 26 -2.21 -9.14 6.95
CA VAL A 26 -2.43 -8.90 5.52
C VAL A 26 -3.82 -9.36 5.13
N TRP A 27 -4.54 -8.47 4.43
CA TRP A 27 -5.75 -8.80 3.70
C TRP A 27 -5.43 -8.91 2.21
N ILE A 28 -5.96 -9.94 1.55
CA ILE A 28 -5.86 -10.23 0.12
C ILE A 28 -7.09 -11.07 -0.29
N ASP A 29 -7.68 -10.80 -1.45
CA ASP A 29 -8.71 -11.68 -2.02
C ASP A 29 -8.04 -12.89 -2.68
N LEU A 30 -8.20 -14.09 -2.11
CA LEU A 30 -7.64 -15.34 -2.66
C LEU A 30 -8.65 -16.20 -3.41
N GLU A 31 -9.95 -15.97 -3.18
CA GLU A 31 -11.04 -16.86 -3.59
C GLU A 31 -11.82 -16.33 -4.79
N GLU A 32 -11.35 -15.22 -5.38
CA GLU A 32 -11.98 -14.56 -6.53
C GLU A 32 -13.48 -14.33 -6.24
N MET A 33 -13.78 -13.56 -5.19
CA MET A 33 -15.13 -13.49 -4.63
C MET A 33 -16.17 -12.95 -5.63
N HIS A 34 -17.12 -13.78 -6.06
CA HIS A 34 -18.21 -13.39 -6.95
C HIS A 34 -19.41 -12.85 -6.15
N GLY A 35 -19.62 -11.51 -6.16
CA GLY A 35 -20.93 -10.91 -5.86
C GLY A 35 -21.15 -10.25 -4.48
N ALA A 36 -20.31 -10.47 -3.46
CA ALA A 36 -20.44 -9.82 -2.14
C ALA A 36 -19.31 -8.80 -1.85
N MET A 37 -18.77 -8.16 -2.90
CA MET A 37 -17.37 -7.76 -2.94
C MET A 37 -17.08 -6.34 -2.41
N MET A 38 -17.88 -5.34 -2.80
CA MET A 38 -17.49 -3.93 -2.62
C MET A 38 -17.38 -3.47 -1.17
N GLN A 39 -18.30 -3.90 -0.29
CA GLN A 39 -18.25 -3.50 1.12
C GLN A 39 -17.06 -4.14 1.84
N VAL A 40 -16.76 -5.41 1.58
CA VAL A 40 -15.61 -6.13 2.16
C VAL A 40 -14.30 -5.49 1.69
N MET A 41 -14.16 -5.17 0.40
CA MET A 41 -13.01 -4.45 -0.14
C MET A 41 -12.87 -3.06 0.48
N ALA A 42 -13.98 -2.31 0.58
CA ALA A 42 -13.99 -1.00 1.20
C ALA A 42 -13.56 -1.06 2.67
N ASP A 43 -14.01 -2.08 3.40
CA ASP A 43 -13.59 -2.34 4.78
C ASP A 43 -12.12 -2.75 4.85
N ALA A 44 -11.63 -3.57 3.92
CA ALA A 44 -10.22 -3.93 3.82
C ALA A 44 -9.32 -2.71 3.58
N VAL A 45 -9.73 -1.81 2.69
CA VAL A 45 -9.03 -0.53 2.45
C VAL A 45 -9.05 0.35 3.69
N LYS A 46 -10.22 0.52 4.34
CA LYS A 46 -10.38 1.35 5.54
C LYS A 46 -9.58 0.83 6.74
N ASN A 47 -9.49 -0.48 6.90
CA ASN A 47 -8.79 -1.11 8.01
C ASN A 47 -7.30 -1.35 7.71
N SER A 48 -6.87 -1.17 6.46
CA SER A 48 -5.47 -1.27 6.07
C SER A 48 -4.73 0.04 6.34
N ARG A 49 -3.51 -0.07 6.84
CA ARG A 49 -2.59 1.07 6.97
C ARG A 49 -1.98 1.49 5.63
N CYS A 50 -1.54 0.49 4.88
CA CYS A 50 -0.96 0.66 3.56
C CYS A 50 -1.62 -0.30 2.57
N ILE A 51 -1.58 0.08 1.30
CA ILE A 51 -2.07 -0.72 0.17
C ILE A 51 -0.88 -1.02 -0.73
N LEU A 52 -0.57 -2.30 -0.91
CA LEU A 52 0.41 -2.73 -1.90
C LEU A 52 -0.30 -2.76 -3.26
N ILE A 53 0.14 -1.92 -4.20
CA ILE A 53 -0.44 -1.81 -5.55
C ILE A 53 0.41 -2.66 -6.49
N CYS A 54 -0.03 -3.88 -6.81
CA CYS A 54 0.68 -4.80 -7.70
C CYS A 54 0.45 -4.42 -9.16
N MET A 55 1.33 -3.57 -9.68
CA MET A 55 1.28 -3.00 -11.02
C MET A 55 1.60 -4.02 -12.11
N SER A 56 0.65 -4.15 -13.03
CA SER A 56 0.69 -4.92 -14.27
C SER A 56 -0.32 -4.32 -15.25
N GLU A 57 -0.29 -4.76 -16.50
CA GLU A 57 -1.27 -4.39 -17.51
C GLU A 57 -2.67 -4.90 -17.12
N SER A 58 -2.76 -6.13 -16.60
CA SER A 58 -4.01 -6.73 -16.14
C SER A 58 -4.60 -6.00 -14.92
N TYR A 59 -3.75 -5.42 -14.07
CA TYR A 59 -4.17 -4.54 -12.98
C TYR A 59 -4.73 -3.22 -13.52
N PHE A 60 -4.03 -2.61 -14.49
CA PHE A 60 -4.45 -1.35 -15.10
C PHE A 60 -5.80 -1.45 -15.83
N LEU A 61 -6.08 -2.59 -16.45
CA LEU A 61 -7.32 -2.84 -17.19
C LEU A 61 -8.49 -3.28 -16.30
N SER A 62 -8.26 -3.57 -15.01
CA SER A 62 -9.30 -4.07 -14.10
C SER A 62 -10.08 -2.92 -13.44
N PRO A 63 -11.40 -2.79 -13.68
CA PRO A 63 -12.23 -1.77 -13.04
C PRO A 63 -12.28 -1.92 -11.52
N TYR A 64 -12.20 -3.16 -11.02
CA TYR A 64 -12.15 -3.44 -9.59
C TYR A 64 -10.85 -2.92 -8.97
N CYS A 65 -9.70 -3.22 -9.57
CA CYS A 65 -8.40 -2.75 -9.10
C CYS A 65 -8.29 -1.22 -9.17
N GLN A 66 -8.87 -0.61 -10.20
CA GLN A 66 -8.95 0.85 -10.31
C GLN A 66 -9.79 1.45 -9.17
N SER A 67 -10.97 0.86 -8.89
CA SER A 67 -11.87 1.32 -7.83
C SER A 67 -11.21 1.21 -6.44
N GLU A 68 -10.51 0.10 -6.15
CA GLU A 68 -9.74 -0.07 -4.91
C GLU A 68 -8.63 0.97 -4.77
N ALA A 69 -7.84 1.17 -5.82
CA ALA A 69 -6.74 2.12 -5.81
C ALA A 69 -7.23 3.56 -5.63
N GLN A 70 -8.32 3.93 -6.30
CA GLN A 70 -8.94 5.23 -6.17
C GLN A 70 -9.52 5.46 -4.76
N TYR A 71 -10.24 4.47 -4.23
CA TYR A 71 -10.80 4.56 -2.88
C TYR A 71 -9.70 4.64 -1.82
N ALA A 72 -8.62 3.86 -1.98
CA ALA A 72 -7.44 3.93 -1.13
C ALA A 72 -6.79 5.32 -1.17
N PHE A 73 -6.67 5.91 -2.36
CA PHE A 73 -6.16 7.26 -2.53
C PHE A 73 -7.04 8.31 -1.86
N GLU A 74 -8.36 8.24 -2.05
CA GLU A 74 -9.34 9.13 -1.40
C GLU A 74 -9.25 9.05 0.12
N LYS A 75 -9.12 7.84 0.68
CA LYS A 75 -8.94 7.61 2.13
C LYS A 75 -7.51 7.85 2.60
N ARG A 76 -6.65 8.47 1.78
CA ARG A 76 -5.26 8.82 2.07
C ARG A 76 -4.43 7.65 2.59
N ARG A 77 -4.71 6.44 2.10
CA ARG A 77 -3.94 5.25 2.44
C ARG A 77 -2.55 5.33 1.85
N PHE A 78 -1.59 4.79 2.59
CA PHE A 78 -0.21 4.77 2.12
C PHE A 78 -0.07 3.75 0.99
N LEU A 79 0.02 4.22 -0.25
CA LEU A 79 0.18 3.35 -1.41
C LEU A 79 1.66 2.97 -1.59
N ILE A 80 1.94 1.67 -1.73
CA ILE A 80 3.27 1.12 -2.00
C ILE A 80 3.19 0.43 -3.37
N PRO A 81 3.69 1.06 -4.44
CA PRO A 81 3.63 0.46 -5.77
C PRO A 81 4.65 -0.67 -5.90
N LEU A 82 4.20 -1.82 -6.41
CA LEU A 82 5.02 -3.00 -6.67
C LEU A 82 4.93 -3.33 -8.16
N ARG A 83 6.04 -3.33 -8.89
CA ARG A 83 6.02 -3.88 -10.25
C ARG A 83 6.13 -5.39 -10.19
N VAL A 84 5.12 -6.07 -10.71
CA VAL A 84 5.04 -7.55 -10.73
C VAL A 84 5.06 -8.14 -12.14
N GLN A 85 4.82 -7.33 -13.17
CA GLN A 85 4.96 -7.70 -14.58
C GLN A 85 6.24 -7.12 -15.19
N SER A 86 7.06 -7.97 -15.81
CA SER A 86 8.33 -7.55 -16.41
C SER A 86 8.11 -6.52 -17.51
N GLY A 87 8.93 -5.48 -17.53
CA GLY A 87 8.87 -4.41 -18.53
C GLY A 87 7.67 -3.45 -18.39
N TYR A 88 6.71 -3.75 -17.52
CA TYR A 88 5.53 -2.90 -17.34
C TYR A 88 5.93 -1.50 -16.81
N LYS A 89 5.28 -0.49 -17.38
CA LYS A 89 5.36 0.91 -16.94
C LYS A 89 3.93 1.39 -16.77
N ALA A 90 3.61 1.87 -15.57
CA ALA A 90 2.30 2.47 -15.32
C ALA A 90 2.11 3.70 -16.22
N ASP A 91 0.89 3.89 -16.68
CA ASP A 91 0.43 5.06 -17.42
C ASP A 91 -0.95 5.51 -16.91
N GLY A 92 -1.46 6.65 -17.40
CA GLY A 92 -2.79 7.15 -17.14
C GLY A 92 -3.12 7.23 -15.64
N TRP A 93 -4.26 6.64 -15.26
CA TRP A 93 -4.74 6.67 -13.87
C TRP A 93 -3.78 6.01 -12.88
N LEU A 94 -3.09 4.94 -13.29
CA LEU A 94 -2.19 4.21 -12.40
C LEU A 94 -0.90 5.02 -12.20
N ALA A 95 -0.33 5.58 -13.27
CA ALA A 95 0.82 6.47 -13.16
C ALA A 95 0.52 7.70 -12.30
N PHE A 96 -0.66 8.29 -12.43
CA PHE A 96 -1.06 9.41 -11.58
C PHE A 96 -1.04 9.04 -10.08
N LEU A 97 -1.48 7.84 -9.72
CA LEU A 97 -1.46 7.36 -8.34
C LEU A 97 -0.07 6.92 -7.85
N THR A 98 0.82 6.46 -8.72
CA THR A 98 2.08 5.82 -8.31
C THR A 98 3.36 6.60 -8.63
N SER A 99 3.30 7.64 -9.47
CA SER A 99 4.49 8.34 -10.00
C SER A 99 5.37 9.01 -8.93
N CYS A 100 4.78 9.62 -7.91
CA CYS A 100 5.51 10.29 -6.83
C CYS A 100 6.00 9.34 -5.72
N ARG A 101 6.01 8.03 -5.97
CA ARG A 101 6.31 7.00 -4.96
C ARG A 101 7.45 6.10 -5.45
N ILE A 102 8.31 5.71 -4.53
CA ILE A 102 9.32 4.68 -4.80
C ILE A 102 8.57 3.36 -4.98
N TYR A 103 8.74 2.74 -6.14
CA TYR A 103 8.20 1.41 -6.41
C TYR A 103 9.26 0.35 -6.18
N VAL A 104 8.82 -0.82 -5.71
CA VAL A 104 9.67 -2.01 -5.60
C VAL A 104 9.42 -2.89 -6.82
N ASP A 105 10.49 -3.41 -7.41
CA ASP A 105 10.43 -4.16 -8.66
C ASP A 105 10.82 -5.62 -8.47
N PHE A 106 9.81 -6.50 -8.48
CA PHE A 106 10.01 -7.94 -8.34
C PHE A 106 10.53 -8.61 -9.62
N THR A 107 10.64 -7.87 -10.73
CA THR A 107 11.04 -8.44 -12.03
C THR A 107 12.51 -8.19 -12.36
N LYS A 108 13.19 -7.34 -11.59
CA LYS A 108 14.61 -6.99 -11.78
C LYS A 108 15.52 -7.42 -10.63
N MET A 109 14.93 -7.94 -9.56
CA MET A 109 15.64 -8.33 -8.35
C MET A 109 15.23 -9.75 -7.98
N ASP A 110 16.07 -10.45 -7.22
CA ASP A 110 15.62 -11.66 -6.56
C ASP A 110 14.48 -11.32 -5.56
N PHE A 111 13.66 -12.32 -5.27
CA PHE A 111 12.46 -12.12 -4.46
C PHE A 111 12.77 -11.64 -3.05
N ASP A 112 13.82 -12.16 -2.41
CA ASP A 112 14.10 -11.87 -1.01
C ASP A 112 14.59 -10.42 -0.85
N THR A 113 15.41 -9.95 -1.78
CA THR A 113 15.82 -8.54 -1.84
C THR A 113 14.63 -7.61 -2.11
N ALA A 114 13.77 -7.94 -3.08
CA ALA A 114 12.57 -7.16 -3.34
C ALA A 114 11.63 -7.14 -2.12
N TYR A 115 11.40 -8.29 -1.51
CA TYR A 115 10.59 -8.45 -0.30
C TYR A 115 11.13 -7.60 0.87
N ALA A 116 12.44 -7.60 1.12
CA ALA A 116 13.04 -6.79 2.18
C ALA A 116 12.76 -5.28 2.00
N LYS A 117 12.74 -4.80 0.75
CA LYS A 117 12.36 -3.41 0.43
C LYS A 117 10.88 -3.16 0.70
N VAL A 118 9.99 -4.09 0.33
CA VAL A 118 8.55 -3.99 0.65
C VAL A 118 8.33 -3.93 2.16
N ALA A 119 8.97 -4.82 2.93
CA ALA A 119 8.85 -4.85 4.39
C ALA A 119 9.32 -3.52 5.01
N SER A 120 10.44 -2.97 4.52
CA SER A 120 10.95 -1.66 4.95
C SER A 120 9.95 -0.53 4.68
N GLU A 121 9.33 -0.51 3.49
CA GLU A 121 8.32 0.50 3.16
C GLU A 121 7.03 0.36 3.99
N ILE A 122 6.61 -0.87 4.31
CA ILE A 122 5.49 -1.11 5.22
C ILE A 122 5.80 -0.54 6.62
N LEU A 123 6.99 -0.80 7.15
CA LEU A 123 7.42 -0.28 8.46
C LEU A 123 7.57 1.25 8.44
N ARG A 124 8.07 1.83 7.34
CA ARG A 124 8.13 3.30 7.19
C ARG A 124 6.74 3.93 7.19
N SER A 125 5.76 3.26 6.59
CA SER A 125 4.37 3.72 6.64
C SER A 125 3.83 3.79 8.09
N GLN A 126 4.43 3.05 9.05
CA GLN A 126 4.08 3.08 10.48
C GLN A 126 4.38 4.40 11.19
N HIS A 127 5.36 5.16 10.69
CA HIS A 127 5.83 6.38 11.35
C HIS A 127 5.17 7.64 10.78
N ASN A 128 4.76 7.63 9.50
CA ASN A 128 4.12 8.78 8.85
C ASN A 128 2.68 9.09 9.35
N GLY A 129 2.09 8.27 10.21
CA GLY A 129 0.73 8.45 10.74
C GLY A 129 0.64 9.11 12.11
N GLU A 130 1.74 9.20 12.86
CA GLU A 130 1.75 9.74 14.24
C GLU A 130 2.22 11.21 14.31
N GLY A 131 2.72 11.76 13.20
CA GLY A 131 3.28 13.12 13.12
C GLY A 131 2.28 14.28 13.00
N SER A 132 0.97 14.03 12.98
CA SER A 132 -0.04 15.11 12.83
C SER A 132 -0.82 15.45 14.10
N SER A 133 -0.56 14.78 15.24
CA SER A 133 -1.31 15.05 16.49
C SER A 133 -0.45 15.46 17.69
N MET A 134 0.89 15.49 17.60
CA MET A 134 1.75 15.63 18.80
C MET A 134 2.69 16.84 18.85
N THR A 135 2.58 17.81 17.94
CA THR A 135 3.50 18.98 17.92
C THR A 135 2.85 20.32 18.30
N LEU A 136 1.52 20.41 18.43
CA LEU A 136 0.86 21.67 18.81
C LEU A 136 0.66 21.87 20.32
N SER A 137 0.89 20.87 21.16
CA SER A 137 0.75 21.01 22.62
C SER A 137 2.06 21.35 23.35
N ARG A 138 3.23 21.29 22.68
CA ARG A 138 4.54 21.58 23.31
C ARG A 138 5.08 22.99 23.10
N LEU A 139 4.44 23.83 22.30
CA LEU A 139 4.87 25.23 22.10
C LEU A 139 4.13 26.27 22.96
N ALA A 140 3.14 25.88 23.77
CA ALA A 140 2.36 26.82 24.59
C ALA A 140 2.82 26.94 26.06
N VAL A 141 3.86 26.21 26.49
CA VAL A 141 4.37 26.29 27.88
C VAL A 141 5.89 26.37 27.89
N SER A 142 6.45 27.49 27.43
CA SER A 142 7.60 28.13 28.09
C SER A 142 7.94 29.46 27.41
N LYS A 143 7.57 30.56 28.07
CA LYS A 143 8.49 31.66 28.41
C LYS A 143 7.73 32.69 29.26
N ALA A 144 8.27 32.90 30.46
CA ALA A 144 7.80 33.74 31.55
C ALA A 144 7.88 35.26 31.24
N PRO A 145 7.60 36.14 32.22
CA PRO A 145 8.74 36.55 33.04
C PRO A 145 8.43 36.72 34.55
N THR A 146 9.39 36.29 35.36
CA THR A 146 9.71 36.86 36.67
C THR A 146 10.18 38.30 36.52
N MET A 147 9.62 39.24 37.29
CA MET A 147 10.34 40.44 37.72
C MET A 147 9.83 40.93 39.10
N LYS A 148 10.79 40.94 40.03
CA LYS A 148 10.99 41.76 41.24
C LYS A 148 9.83 41.99 42.21
#